data_AF-A0A2E8LC59-F1
#
_entry.id   AF-A0A2E8LC59-F1
#
_cell.length_a   1.000
_cell.length_b   1.000
_cell.length_c   1.000
_cell.angle_alpha   90.00
_cell.angle_beta   90.00
_cell.angle_gamma   90.00
#
_symmetry.space_group_name_H-M   'P 1'
#
loop_
_entity.id
_entity.type
_entity.pdbx_description
1 polymer ?
#
loop_
_entity_poly.entity_id
_entity_poly.type
_entity_poly.pdbx_seq_one_letter_code
_entity_poly.pdbx_strand_id
1 'polypeptide(L)'
;AEKLASQPPRAGGVTIVTLLCDHGIKYLSKVFNDDWMGGFGFLRADGPVVSDIIDRRNTDVPELLYVQPHQKVSEAVAIMRDNGVSQLPVGKGEMPLAAAEIAGSVSELRLMELAFETDAVLDKTVEDVMAAPLPTIGAGQPIALAVEMLESCSATLVLDGGRPRAVVSSTDVLNFLSDAQGA
;
A
#
# COMPACT_ATOMS: atom_id res chain seq x y z
N ALA A 1 0.57 -17.21 -34.26
CA ALA A 1 1.84 -16.55 -34.62
C ALA A 1 2.11 -16.60 -36.13
N GLU A 2 1.98 -17.77 -36.77
CA GLU A 2 2.35 -17.98 -38.19
C GLU A 2 1.58 -17.11 -39.20
N LYS A 3 0.33 -16.73 -38.90
CA LYS A 3 -0.51 -15.91 -39.80
C LYS A 3 -0.17 -14.42 -39.88
N LEU A 4 0.55 -13.84 -38.90
CA LEU A 4 0.93 -12.41 -38.93
C LEU A 4 2.28 -12.18 -39.62
N ALA A 5 3.17 -13.17 -39.60
CA ALA A 5 4.51 -13.05 -40.19
C ALA A 5 4.50 -13.04 -41.74
N SER A 6 3.38 -13.38 -42.38
CA SER A 6 3.27 -13.48 -43.83
C SER A 6 2.72 -12.22 -44.52
N GLN A 7 2.30 -11.20 -43.77
CA GLN A 7 1.88 -9.93 -44.36
C GLN A 7 3.10 -9.03 -44.58
N PRO A 8 3.40 -8.63 -45.84
CA PRO A 8 4.50 -7.71 -46.09
C PRO A 8 4.20 -6.37 -45.41
N PRO A 9 5.21 -5.68 -44.84
CA PRO A 9 5.03 -4.34 -44.31
C PRO A 9 4.44 -3.43 -45.40
N ARG A 10 3.42 -2.64 -45.05
CA ARG A 10 2.91 -1.59 -45.93
C ARG A 10 4.07 -0.63 -46.28
N ALA A 11 4.12 -0.15 -47.52
CA ALA A 11 5.24 0.68 -48.00
C ALA A 11 5.49 1.88 -47.06
N GLY A 12 6.70 1.96 -46.50
CA GLY A 12 7.11 2.97 -45.51
C GLY A 12 6.82 2.64 -44.04
N GLY A 13 6.26 1.46 -43.74
CA GLY A 13 5.88 1.04 -42.38
C GLY A 13 6.89 0.14 -41.67
N VAL A 14 6.90 0.20 -40.34
CA VAL A 14 7.65 -0.71 -39.46
C VAL A 14 6.74 -1.86 -39.03
N THR A 15 7.24 -3.10 -39.06
CA THR A 15 6.53 -4.27 -38.52
C THR A 15 6.88 -4.46 -37.06
N ILE A 16 5.88 -4.39 -36.18
CA ILE A 16 6.00 -4.75 -34.76
C ILE A 16 5.47 -6.16 -34.57
N VAL A 17 6.28 -7.04 -34.02
CA VAL A 17 5.88 -8.41 -33.66
C VAL A 17 5.76 -8.49 -32.14
N THR A 18 4.56 -8.77 -31.65
CA THR A 18 4.28 -8.99 -30.22
C THR A 18 3.90 -10.44 -30.00
N LEU A 19 4.52 -11.08 -28.99
CA LEU A 19 4.17 -12.43 -28.55
C LEU A 19 3.23 -12.33 -27.34
N LEU A 20 2.05 -12.94 -27.44
CA LEU A 20 1.17 -13.17 -26.32
C LEU A 20 1.39 -14.61 -25.84
N CYS A 21 2.03 -14.74 -24.68
CA CYS A 21 2.55 -16.02 -24.18
C CYS A 21 1.47 -16.99 -23.72
N ASP A 22 0.26 -16.52 -23.43
CA ASP A 22 -0.85 -17.34 -22.96
C ASP A 22 -2.23 -16.72 -23.28
N HIS A 23 -3.30 -17.39 -22.85
CA HIS A 23 -4.70 -17.04 -23.18
C HIS A 23 -5.43 -16.32 -22.03
N GLY A 24 -4.75 -15.92 -20.95
CA GLY A 24 -5.36 -15.11 -19.89
C GLY A 24 -6.26 -15.87 -18.90
N ILE A 25 -6.76 -17.06 -19.26
CA ILE A 25 -7.73 -17.85 -18.48
C ILE A 25 -7.25 -18.12 -17.04
N LYS A 26 -5.95 -18.31 -16.84
CA LYS A 26 -5.34 -18.53 -15.51
C LYS A 26 -5.40 -17.29 -14.60
N TYR A 27 -5.72 -16.13 -15.15
CA TYR A 27 -5.72 -14.85 -14.45
C TYR A 27 -7.13 -14.26 -14.31
N LEU A 28 -8.18 -15.04 -14.57
CA LEU A 28 -9.57 -14.59 -14.43
C LEU A 28 -9.88 -14.06 -13.02
N SER A 29 -9.31 -14.67 -11.98
CA SER A 29 -9.44 -14.22 -10.59
C SER A 29 -8.48 -13.08 -10.19
N LYS A 30 -7.73 -12.53 -11.15
CA LYS A 30 -6.75 -11.46 -10.93
C LYS A 30 -7.04 -10.26 -11.82
N VAL A 31 -6.33 -10.13 -12.94
CA VAL A 31 -6.38 -8.94 -13.82
C VAL A 31 -7.72 -8.75 -14.54
N PHE A 32 -8.60 -9.76 -14.54
CA PHE A 32 -9.97 -9.66 -15.06
C PHE A 32 -11.02 -9.52 -13.95
N ASN A 33 -10.61 -9.42 -12.68
CA ASN A 33 -11.48 -9.20 -11.54
C ASN A 33 -11.29 -7.75 -11.07
N ASP A 34 -12.37 -6.95 -11.14
CA ASP A 34 -12.32 -5.53 -10.82
C ASP A 34 -12.04 -5.27 -9.33
N ASP A 35 -12.48 -6.14 -8.42
CA ASP A 35 -12.17 -6.01 -6.99
C ASP A 35 -10.67 -6.22 -6.76
N TRP A 36 -10.06 -7.19 -7.45
CA TRP A 36 -8.62 -7.42 -7.40
C TRP A 36 -7.86 -6.22 -7.99
N MET A 37 -8.28 -5.75 -9.17
CA MET A 37 -7.67 -4.59 -9.83
C MET A 37 -7.80 -3.33 -8.99
N GLY A 38 -8.98 -3.14 -8.38
CA GLY A 38 -9.30 -2.06 -7.46
C GLY A 38 -8.44 -2.10 -6.21
N GLY A 39 -8.32 -3.26 -5.56
CA GLY A 39 -7.51 -3.45 -4.35
C GLY A 39 -6.01 -3.19 -4.54
N PHE A 40 -5.48 -3.41 -5.74
CA PHE A 40 -4.10 -3.07 -6.10
C PHE A 40 -3.92 -1.64 -6.62
N GLY A 41 -4.99 -0.84 -6.68
CA GLY A 41 -4.92 0.55 -7.12
C GLY A 41 -4.80 0.73 -8.63
N PHE A 42 -5.24 -0.24 -9.45
CA PHE A 42 -5.27 -0.11 -10.91
C PHE A 42 -6.55 0.57 -11.43
N LEU A 43 -7.62 0.61 -10.62
CA LEU A 43 -8.89 1.22 -10.98
C LEU A 43 -9.19 2.40 -10.05
N ARG A 44 -9.90 3.40 -10.59
CA ARG A 44 -10.43 4.54 -9.86
C ARG A 44 -11.96 4.52 -9.92
N ALA A 45 -12.59 4.55 -8.76
CA ALA A 45 -14.03 4.68 -8.64
C ALA A 45 -14.48 6.14 -8.87
N ASP A 46 -15.76 6.32 -9.17
CA ASP A 46 -16.37 7.64 -9.25
C ASP A 46 -16.52 8.25 -7.85
N GLY A 47 -16.34 9.58 -7.75
CA GLY A 47 -16.47 10.32 -6.49
C GLY A 47 -15.19 10.36 -5.65
N PRO A 48 -15.30 10.66 -4.34
CA PRO A 48 -14.16 10.75 -3.43
C PRO A 48 -13.51 9.38 -3.18
N VAL A 49 -12.20 9.32 -3.35
CA VAL A 49 -11.40 8.09 -3.22
C VAL A 49 -10.26 8.25 -2.23
N VAL A 50 -9.63 7.14 -1.85
CA VAL A 50 -8.54 7.10 -0.86
C VAL A 50 -7.36 8.01 -1.22
N SER A 51 -7.00 8.12 -2.49
CA SER A 51 -5.92 9.04 -2.94
C SER A 51 -6.20 10.49 -2.58
N ASP A 52 -7.47 10.92 -2.55
CA ASP A 52 -7.83 12.29 -2.20
C ASP A 52 -7.48 12.61 -0.74
N ILE A 53 -7.49 11.59 0.16
CA ILE A 53 -7.04 11.72 1.56
C ILE A 53 -5.53 11.97 1.61
N ILE A 54 -4.77 11.22 0.81
CA ILE A 54 -3.30 11.30 0.77
C ILE A 54 -2.87 12.63 0.16
N ASP A 55 -3.48 13.02 -0.95
CA ASP A 55 -3.14 14.24 -1.70
C ASP A 55 -3.45 15.52 -0.93
N ARG A 56 -4.33 15.45 0.09
CA ARG A 56 -4.59 16.55 1.02
C ARG A 56 -3.65 16.59 2.23
N ARG A 57 -2.82 15.57 2.46
CA ARG A 57 -1.81 15.63 3.53
C ARG A 57 -0.79 16.71 3.18
N ASN A 58 -0.32 17.40 4.21
CA ASN A 58 0.73 18.41 4.09
C ASN A 58 2.00 17.77 3.50
N THR A 59 2.68 18.45 2.59
CA THR A 59 3.78 17.92 1.76
C THR A 59 5.07 17.55 2.53
N ASP A 60 5.11 17.78 3.84
CA ASP A 60 6.30 17.61 4.67
C ASP A 60 6.52 16.17 5.17
N VAL A 61 5.55 15.27 4.96
CA VAL A 61 5.68 13.85 5.35
C VAL A 61 6.07 13.01 4.13
N PRO A 62 7.07 12.10 4.24
CA PRO A 62 7.43 11.18 3.17
C PRO A 62 6.23 10.37 2.68
N GLU A 63 6.22 10.04 1.39
CA GLU A 63 5.11 9.32 0.72
C GLU A 63 4.72 8.05 1.50
N LEU A 64 5.72 7.25 1.89
CA LEU A 64 5.55 6.08 2.74
C LEU A 64 6.61 6.05 3.84
N LEU A 65 6.17 6.09 5.10
CA LEU A 65 7.00 5.74 6.25
C LEU A 65 6.98 4.22 6.43
N TYR A 66 8.15 3.59 6.54
CA TYR A 66 8.29 2.15 6.73
C TYR A 66 9.59 1.84 7.48
N VAL A 67 9.70 0.61 7.97
CA VAL A 67 10.92 0.07 8.58
C VAL A 67 11.34 -1.21 7.89
N GLN A 68 12.61 -1.58 8.04
CA GLN A 68 13.16 -2.83 7.55
C GLN A 68 13.27 -3.86 8.69
N PRO A 69 13.21 -5.17 8.39
CA PRO A 69 13.20 -6.22 9.41
C PRO A 69 14.36 -6.17 10.42
N HIS A 70 15.55 -5.77 9.96
CA HIS A 70 16.78 -5.77 10.76
C HIS A 70 16.95 -4.52 11.64
N GLN A 71 16.12 -3.49 11.45
CA GLN A 71 16.18 -2.28 12.27
C GLN A 71 15.75 -2.57 13.70
N LYS A 72 16.24 -1.78 14.66
CA LYS A 72 15.79 -1.91 16.05
C LYS A 72 14.38 -1.40 16.25
N VAL A 73 13.68 -1.98 17.23
CA VAL A 73 12.37 -1.48 17.68
C VAL A 73 12.46 -0.02 18.14
N SER A 74 13.55 0.38 18.80
CA SER A 74 13.79 1.78 19.19
C SER A 74 13.80 2.76 18.02
N GLU A 75 14.32 2.36 16.85
CA GLU A 75 14.27 3.17 15.63
C GLU A 75 12.83 3.31 15.11
N ALA A 76 12.06 2.21 15.10
CA ALA A 76 10.66 2.23 14.71
C ALA A 76 9.83 3.17 15.61
N VAL A 77 10.05 3.13 16.92
CA VAL A 77 9.39 4.02 17.89
C VAL A 77 9.78 5.49 17.67
N ALA A 78 11.03 5.77 17.31
CA ALA A 78 11.45 7.12 16.97
C ALA A 78 10.71 7.63 15.71
N ILE A 79 10.67 6.82 14.64
CA ILE A 79 9.94 7.18 13.41
C ILE A 79 8.45 7.44 13.68
N MET A 80 7.80 6.57 14.46
CA MET A 80 6.40 6.73 14.87
C MET A 80 6.17 8.08 15.56
N ARG A 81 7.00 8.40 16.55
CA ARG A 81 6.89 9.63 17.35
C ARG A 81 7.16 10.89 16.53
N ASP A 82 8.22 10.88 15.73
CA ASP A 82 8.67 12.05 14.97
C ASP A 82 7.68 12.43 13.87
N ASN A 83 6.89 11.46 13.38
CA ASN A 83 5.90 11.67 12.32
C ASN A 83 4.44 11.59 12.81
N GLY A 84 4.21 11.32 14.10
CA GLY A 84 2.86 11.21 14.67
C GLY A 84 2.04 10.05 14.10
N VAL A 85 2.68 8.92 13.75
CA VAL A 85 2.00 7.73 13.23
C VAL A 85 2.11 6.57 14.21
N SER A 86 1.06 5.76 14.34
CA SER A 86 1.03 4.63 15.28
C SER A 86 1.29 3.28 14.62
N GLN A 87 1.57 3.26 13.32
CA GLN A 87 1.69 2.04 12.51
C GLN A 87 2.76 2.25 11.46
N LEU A 88 3.64 1.26 11.33
CA LEU A 88 4.67 1.23 10.29
C LEU A 88 4.62 -0.11 9.56
N PRO A 89 4.52 -0.13 8.22
CA PRO A 89 4.71 -1.33 7.45
C PRO A 89 6.19 -1.75 7.50
N VAL A 90 6.42 -3.06 7.41
CA VAL A 90 7.77 -3.63 7.36
C VAL A 90 8.08 -4.01 5.92
N GLY A 91 8.94 -3.23 5.27
CA GLY A 91 9.34 -3.41 3.87
C GLY A 91 10.70 -4.10 3.75
N LYS A 92 10.82 -5.03 2.80
CA LYS A 92 12.10 -5.67 2.43
C LYS A 92 12.72 -4.93 1.25
N GLY A 93 13.75 -4.13 1.53
CA GLY A 93 14.51 -3.39 0.53
C GLY A 93 14.27 -1.87 0.58
N GLU A 94 14.66 -1.21 -0.50
CA GLU A 94 14.59 0.24 -0.65
C GLU A 94 13.49 0.64 -1.64
N MET A 95 12.99 1.86 -1.51
CA MET A 95 12.01 2.41 -2.44
C MET A 95 12.56 2.45 -3.88
N PRO A 96 11.72 2.17 -4.90
CA PRO A 96 10.28 1.95 -4.82
C PRO A 96 9.91 0.48 -4.55
N LEU A 97 9.13 0.25 -3.50
CA LEU A 97 8.67 -1.08 -3.12
C LEU A 97 7.50 -1.58 -3.98
N ALA A 98 7.39 -2.90 -4.13
CA ALA A 98 6.21 -3.61 -4.61
C ALA A 98 5.38 -4.13 -3.42
N ALA A 99 4.08 -4.36 -3.63
CA ALA A 99 3.21 -4.91 -2.58
C ALA A 99 3.75 -6.24 -1.98
N ALA A 100 4.42 -7.05 -2.80
CA ALA A 100 5.03 -8.32 -2.38
C ALA A 100 6.26 -8.16 -1.47
N GLU A 101 6.84 -6.97 -1.39
CA GLU A 101 8.01 -6.68 -0.55
C GLU A 101 7.61 -6.23 0.86
N ILE A 102 6.31 -6.05 1.12
CA ILE A 102 5.79 -5.79 2.46
C ILE A 102 5.65 -7.13 3.20
N ALA A 103 6.49 -7.31 4.21
CA ALA A 103 6.60 -8.56 4.97
C ALA A 103 5.72 -8.59 6.23
N GLY A 104 5.38 -7.42 6.77
CA GLY A 104 4.68 -7.31 8.05
C GLY A 104 4.27 -5.89 8.39
N SER A 105 3.86 -5.70 9.63
CA SER A 105 3.62 -4.38 10.21
C SER A 105 4.00 -4.33 11.69
N VAL A 106 4.26 -3.13 12.19
CA VAL A 106 4.47 -2.86 13.62
C VAL A 106 3.48 -1.79 14.03
N SER A 107 2.83 -1.97 15.19
CA SER A 107 1.93 -0.97 15.77
C SER A 107 2.39 -0.52 17.14
N GLU A 108 2.16 0.75 17.45
CA GLU A 108 2.49 1.38 18.72
C GLU A 108 1.88 0.62 19.91
N LEU A 109 0.59 0.26 19.81
CA LEU A 109 -0.09 -0.51 20.84
C LEU A 109 0.61 -1.86 21.12
N ARG A 110 1.03 -2.57 20.06
CA ARG A 110 1.73 -3.85 20.21
C ARG A 110 3.09 -3.67 20.87
N LEU A 111 3.82 -2.61 20.50
CA LEU A 111 5.10 -2.30 21.12
C LEU A 111 4.94 -1.93 22.60
N MET A 112 3.88 -1.20 22.95
CA MET A 112 3.55 -0.88 24.35
C MET A 112 3.26 -2.15 25.15
N GLU A 113 2.43 -3.07 24.63
CA GLU A 113 2.15 -4.37 25.27
C GLU A 113 3.43 -5.15 25.56
N LEU A 114 4.30 -5.27 24.55
CA LEU A 114 5.57 -5.99 24.68
C LEU A 114 6.55 -5.31 25.65
N ALA A 115 6.55 -3.97 25.71
CA ALA A 115 7.39 -3.22 26.64
C ALA A 115 6.99 -3.47 28.10
N PHE A 116 5.70 -3.71 28.38
CA PHE A 116 5.26 -4.09 29.73
C PHE A 116 5.67 -5.51 30.12
N GLU A 117 5.82 -6.41 29.14
CA GLU A 117 6.21 -7.81 29.39
C GLU A 117 7.72 -8.00 29.48
N THR A 118 8.52 -7.17 28.81
CA THR A 118 9.98 -7.34 28.72
C THR A 118 10.71 -6.00 28.59
N ASP A 119 11.54 -5.68 29.59
CA ASP A 119 12.34 -4.45 29.65
C ASP A 119 13.30 -4.25 28.45
N ALA A 120 13.63 -5.32 27.71
CA ALA A 120 14.58 -5.30 26.59
C ALA A 120 13.94 -5.21 25.19
N VAL A 121 12.63 -4.93 25.06
CA VAL A 121 11.96 -4.92 23.74
C VAL A 121 12.59 -3.92 22.76
N LEU A 122 13.08 -2.78 23.25
CA LEU A 122 13.65 -1.71 22.43
C LEU A 122 14.97 -2.09 21.73
N ASP A 123 15.65 -3.12 22.25
CA ASP A 123 16.90 -3.66 21.71
C ASP A 123 16.67 -4.81 20.73
N LYS A 124 15.45 -5.34 20.65
CA LYS A 124 15.08 -6.36 19.66
C LYS A 124 15.01 -5.76 18.26
N THR A 125 15.06 -6.64 17.26
CA THR A 125 14.81 -6.25 15.87
C THR A 125 13.32 -6.14 15.59
N VAL A 126 12.95 -5.41 14.54
CA VAL A 126 11.57 -5.32 14.06
C VAL A 126 11.03 -6.70 13.68
N GLU A 127 11.86 -7.56 13.06
CA GLU A 127 11.46 -8.92 12.67
C GLU A 127 11.02 -9.79 13.87
N ASP A 128 11.62 -9.58 15.05
CA ASP A 128 11.29 -10.33 16.26
C ASP A 128 9.90 -10.02 16.83
N VAL A 129 9.33 -8.86 16.47
CA VAL A 129 8.10 -8.34 17.09
C VAL A 129 6.99 -8.01 16.08
N MET A 130 7.29 -7.98 14.78
CA MET A 130 6.33 -7.60 13.76
C MET A 130 5.13 -8.55 13.70
N ALA A 131 3.98 -7.99 13.38
CA ALA A 131 2.76 -8.72 13.10
C ALA A 131 2.57 -8.90 11.58
N ALA A 132 1.45 -9.49 11.19
CA ALA A 132 1.05 -9.61 9.79
C ALA A 132 1.01 -8.23 9.09
N PRO A 133 1.18 -8.19 7.76
CA PRO A 133 1.01 -6.96 6.99
C PRO A 133 -0.34 -6.28 7.26
N LEU A 134 -0.37 -4.95 7.15
CA LEU A 134 -1.62 -4.20 7.21
C LEU A 134 -2.55 -4.64 6.06
N PRO A 135 -3.87 -4.67 6.28
CA PRO A 135 -4.83 -4.82 5.20
C PRO A 135 -4.60 -3.77 4.11
N THR A 136 -4.69 -4.17 2.85
CA THR A 136 -4.41 -3.29 1.71
C THR A 136 -5.67 -2.74 1.08
N ILE A 137 -5.63 -1.48 0.66
CA ILE A 137 -6.70 -0.84 -0.12
C ILE A 137 -6.09 -0.10 -1.32
N GLY A 138 -6.77 -0.06 -2.46
CA GLY A 138 -6.28 0.69 -3.62
C GLY A 138 -6.52 2.19 -3.49
N ALA A 139 -5.61 3.00 -4.02
CA ALA A 139 -5.69 4.47 -4.01
C ALA A 139 -6.93 5.02 -4.73
N GLY A 140 -7.48 4.27 -5.68
CA GLY A 140 -8.70 4.62 -6.40
C GLY A 140 -9.99 4.04 -5.81
N GLN A 141 -9.93 3.33 -4.67
CA GLN A 141 -11.12 2.80 -4.01
C GLN A 141 -11.91 3.91 -3.28
N PRO A 142 -13.24 3.76 -3.12
CA PRO A 142 -14.05 4.73 -2.41
C PRO A 142 -13.63 4.89 -0.95
N ILE A 143 -13.74 6.10 -0.40
CA ILE A 143 -13.45 6.37 1.02
C ILE A 143 -14.36 5.54 1.95
N ALA A 144 -15.59 5.26 1.54
CA ALA A 144 -16.52 4.42 2.29
C ALA A 144 -15.95 3.03 2.59
N LEU A 145 -15.21 2.43 1.65
CA LEU A 145 -14.56 1.14 1.85
C LEU A 145 -13.43 1.25 2.88
N ALA A 146 -12.67 2.35 2.87
CA ALA A 146 -11.65 2.60 3.89
C ALA A 146 -12.27 2.68 5.29
N VAL A 147 -13.42 3.36 5.43
CA VAL A 147 -14.16 3.45 6.71
C VAL A 147 -14.56 2.05 7.19
N GLU A 148 -15.16 1.23 6.34
CA GLU A 148 -15.55 -0.15 6.67
C GLU A 148 -14.36 -0.99 7.12
N MET A 149 -13.24 -0.93 6.40
CA MET A 149 -12.02 -1.68 6.78
C MET A 149 -11.49 -1.23 8.16
N LEU A 150 -11.50 0.07 8.43
CA LEU A 150 -11.01 0.66 9.67
C LEU A 150 -11.90 0.37 10.89
N GLU A 151 -13.09 -0.20 10.72
CA GLU A 151 -13.88 -0.73 11.84
C GLU A 151 -13.21 -1.95 12.50
N SER A 152 -12.43 -2.70 11.71
CA SER A 152 -11.81 -3.97 12.11
C SER A 152 -10.28 -3.89 12.27
N CYS A 153 -9.66 -2.80 11.82
CA CYS A 153 -8.21 -2.61 11.89
C CYS A 153 -7.87 -1.13 12.17
N SER A 154 -6.68 -0.87 12.72
CA SER A 154 -6.29 0.49 13.10
C SER A 154 -5.72 1.33 11.95
N ALA A 155 -5.26 0.68 10.88
CA ALA A 155 -4.75 1.33 9.68
C ALA A 155 -4.76 0.39 8.48
N THR A 156 -4.75 0.96 7.27
CA THR A 156 -4.66 0.25 6.00
C THR A 156 -3.47 0.73 5.19
N LEU A 157 -2.84 -0.17 4.44
CA LEU A 157 -1.79 0.17 3.48
C LEU A 157 -2.42 0.49 2.12
N VAL A 158 -2.17 1.68 1.61
CA VAL A 158 -2.68 2.13 0.31
C VAL A 158 -1.74 1.68 -0.79
N LEU A 159 -2.29 1.01 -1.80
CA LEU A 159 -1.58 0.60 -3.02
C LEU A 159 -1.96 1.50 -4.19
N ASP A 160 -0.98 1.91 -4.98
CA ASP A 160 -1.16 2.63 -6.24
C ASP A 160 -0.40 1.90 -7.35
N GLY A 161 -1.11 1.36 -8.33
CA GLY A 161 -0.51 0.53 -9.38
C GLY A 161 0.30 -0.67 -8.86
N GLY A 162 -0.11 -1.27 -7.73
CA GLY A 162 0.57 -2.38 -7.08
C GLY A 162 1.79 -2.00 -6.23
N ARG A 163 2.03 -0.70 -6.02
CA ARG A 163 3.11 -0.18 -5.18
C ARG A 163 2.56 0.41 -3.87
N PRO A 164 3.17 0.12 -2.72
CA PRO A 164 2.86 0.80 -1.46
C PRO A 164 3.05 2.31 -1.60
N ARG A 165 1.97 3.05 -1.39
CA ARG A 165 1.95 4.51 -1.52
C ARG A 165 1.93 5.20 -0.17
N ALA A 166 1.02 4.85 0.73
CA ALA A 166 0.91 5.47 2.06
C ALA A 166 0.18 4.53 3.04
N VAL A 167 0.20 4.87 4.34
CA VAL A 167 -0.68 4.26 5.35
C VAL A 167 -1.78 5.24 5.72
N VAL A 168 -3.03 4.76 5.77
CA VAL A 168 -4.23 5.53 6.13
C VAL A 168 -4.87 4.95 7.38
N SER A 169 -5.07 5.81 8.38
CA SER A 169 -5.72 5.53 9.66
C SER A 169 -7.08 6.23 9.78
N SER A 170 -7.85 5.91 10.82
CA SER A 170 -9.12 6.58 11.10
C SER A 170 -8.96 8.09 11.32
N THR A 171 -7.83 8.52 11.87
CA THR A 171 -7.51 9.95 12.05
C THR A 171 -7.39 10.66 10.71
N ASP A 172 -6.75 10.03 9.72
CA ASP A 172 -6.61 10.61 8.38
C ASP A 172 -7.95 10.79 7.69
N VAL A 173 -8.82 9.78 7.80
CA VAL A 173 -10.18 9.84 7.24
C VAL A 173 -11.01 10.92 7.94
N LEU A 174 -10.95 11.01 9.27
CA LEU A 174 -11.66 12.02 10.05
C LEU A 174 -11.20 13.44 9.71
N ASN A 175 -9.89 13.67 9.58
CA ASN A 175 -9.35 14.97 9.20
C ASN A 175 -9.85 15.37 7.80
N PHE A 176 -9.76 14.46 6.83
CA PHE A 176 -10.24 14.70 5.48
C PHE A 176 -11.73 15.07 5.42
N LEU A 177 -12.57 14.36 6.18
CA LEU A 177 -14.01 14.62 6.22
C LEU A 177 -14.36 15.93 6.94
N SER A 178 -13.59 16.29 7.96
CA SER A 178 -13.78 17.53 8.73
C SER A 178 -13.45 18.75 7.87
N ASP A 179 -12.35 18.69 7.12
CA ASP A 179 -11.94 19.76 6.21
C ASP A 179 -12.90 19.90 5.01
N ALA A 180 -13.46 18.79 4.54
CA ALA A 180 -14.46 18.80 3.45
C ALA A 180 -15.79 19.45 3.85
N GLN A 181 -16.12 19.50 5.15
CA GLN A 181 -17.33 20.18 5.65
C GLN A 181 -17.11 21.67 5.94
N GLY A 182 -15.86 22.12 5.97
CA GLY A 182 -15.47 23.52 6.20
C GLY A 182 -15.24 24.36 4.94
N ALA A 183 -15.34 23.76 3.75
CA ALA A 183 -15.18 24.39 2.44
C ALA A 183 -16.53 24.50 1.69
#